data_AF-A0A7X3XZV3-F1
#
_entry.id   AF-A0A7X3XZV3-F1
#
_cell.length_a   1.000
_cell.length_b   1.000
_cell.length_c   1.000
_cell.angle_alpha   90.00
_cell.angle_beta   90.00
_cell.angle_gamma   90.00
#
_symmetry.space_group_name_H-M   'P 1'
#
loop_
_entity.id
_entity.type
_entity.pdbx_description
1 polymer ?
#
loop_
_entity_poly.entity_id
_entity_poly.type
_entity_poly.pdbx_seq_one_letter_code
_entity_poly.pdbx_strand_id
1 'polypeptide(L)'
;MSSWYRPDPLTRDLIHLINARRHDHGDSELAIEVLQALLEQDREHDVLTVLAALDEEMAEWLFDLLAEAACSVLIESDHDDEPAYAIFGAIELPLQANLAAPLGLKIHPEKTAELLRECLHVPPGTVVTVEPRLLTDTTLDFLTLQQLHEHLSCMAGSQRRQPITARLHPPVESTAFLLFELIGASDSSLPESIPDKEREALLQGLVAQCPEIALAPNMLEVPVYAAYGMFDAQNAVRLHRLADETAAVWHDLDPPVRSRAIVHLHTQCGNGVYMPVWTDLFDPDLPEDHGPIWTSPDVWVFTADLPIEWPGEMLTNRLLAEGCTRFENHIVEAPEN
;
A
#
# COMPACT_ATOMS: atom_id res chain seq x y z
N MET A 1 36.25 -20.03 12.36
CA MET A 1 36.61 -19.03 11.32
C MET A 1 35.33 -18.75 10.56
N SER A 2 34.70 -17.59 10.80
CA SER A 2 33.54 -17.16 10.00
C SER A 2 34.05 -16.92 8.58
N SER A 3 33.70 -17.79 7.64
CA SER A 3 33.99 -17.52 6.23
C SER A 3 33.19 -16.29 5.83
N TRP A 4 33.88 -15.18 5.62
CA TRP A 4 33.31 -14.02 4.95
C TRP A 4 32.99 -14.44 3.52
N TYR A 5 31.77 -14.91 3.29
CA TYR A 5 31.27 -15.16 1.95
C TYR A 5 31.15 -13.82 1.25
N ARG A 6 31.72 -13.72 0.04
CA ARG A 6 31.44 -12.58 -0.82
C ARG A 6 29.94 -12.59 -1.13
N PRO A 7 29.24 -11.45 -1.03
CA PRO A 7 27.87 -11.35 -1.52
C PRO A 7 27.81 -11.81 -2.97
N ASP A 8 26.71 -12.47 -3.35
CA ASP A 8 26.41 -12.74 -4.75
C ASP A 8 26.28 -11.42 -5.53
N PRO A 9 26.40 -11.46 -6.88
CA PRO A 9 26.39 -10.25 -7.70
C PRO A 9 25.18 -9.35 -7.45
N LEU A 10 23.98 -9.92 -7.35
CA LEU A 10 22.75 -9.15 -7.22
C LEU A 10 22.63 -8.46 -5.85
N THR A 11 23.01 -9.17 -4.77
CA THR A 11 23.13 -8.55 -3.43
C THR A 11 24.17 -7.42 -3.44
N ARG A 12 25.30 -7.63 -4.13
CA ARG A 12 26.34 -6.60 -4.25
C ARG A 12 25.81 -5.38 -5.03
N ASP A 13 25.03 -5.60 -6.07
CA ASP A 13 24.50 -4.52 -6.90
C ASP A 13 23.44 -3.71 -6.13
N LEU A 14 22.58 -4.36 -5.33
CA LEU A 14 21.70 -3.68 -4.35
C LEU A 14 22.48 -2.86 -3.32
N ILE A 15 23.58 -3.39 -2.78
CA ILE A 15 24.46 -2.65 -1.86
C ILE A 15 25.10 -1.44 -2.57
N HIS A 16 25.50 -1.58 -3.83
CA HIS A 16 26.08 -0.49 -4.61
C HIS A 16 25.06 0.61 -4.89
N LEU A 17 23.84 0.25 -5.24
CA LEU A 17 22.70 1.14 -5.44
C LEU A 17 22.45 2.01 -4.21
N ILE A 18 22.34 1.39 -3.03
CA ILE A 18 22.11 2.11 -1.76
C ILE A 18 23.28 3.04 -1.43
N ASN A 19 24.52 2.58 -1.60
CA ASN A 19 25.70 3.42 -1.34
C ASN A 19 25.84 4.56 -2.34
N ALA A 20 25.49 4.34 -3.62
CA ALA A 20 25.52 5.38 -4.64
C ALA A 20 24.52 6.49 -4.32
N ARG A 21 23.29 6.14 -3.89
CA ARG A 21 22.30 7.12 -3.45
C ARG A 21 22.75 7.91 -2.23
N ARG A 22 23.37 7.26 -1.23
CA ARG A 22 23.95 7.94 -0.05
C ARG A 22 25.06 8.94 -0.39
N HIS A 23 25.63 8.87 -1.59
CA HIS A 23 26.63 9.78 -2.10
C HIS A 23 26.08 10.69 -3.23
N ASP A 24 24.75 10.81 -3.36
CA ASP A 24 24.08 11.63 -4.38
C ASP A 24 24.49 11.28 -5.82
N HIS A 25 24.72 10.00 -6.08
CA HIS A 25 25.14 9.46 -7.37
C HIS A 25 24.23 8.32 -7.87
N GLY A 26 22.99 8.23 -7.35
CA GLY A 26 22.04 7.18 -7.71
C GLY A 26 21.54 7.31 -9.14
N ASP A 27 21.52 6.19 -9.87
CA ASP A 27 20.89 6.03 -11.18
C ASP A 27 19.59 5.25 -10.99
N SER A 28 18.44 5.91 -11.20
CA SER A 28 17.12 5.31 -10.97
C SER A 28 16.79 4.20 -11.97
N GLU A 29 17.25 4.30 -13.22
CA GLU A 29 16.98 3.28 -14.25
C GLU A 29 17.71 1.98 -13.89
N LEU A 30 19.01 2.09 -13.59
CA LEU A 30 19.79 0.95 -13.12
C LEU A 30 19.22 0.38 -11.81
N ALA A 31 18.68 1.24 -10.94
CA ALA A 31 18.09 0.80 -9.70
C ALA A 31 16.83 -0.05 -9.92
N ILE A 32 15.96 0.38 -10.83
CA ILE A 32 14.77 -0.36 -11.24
C ILE A 32 15.17 -1.73 -11.82
N GLU A 33 16.17 -1.79 -12.71
CA GLU A 33 16.66 -3.06 -13.28
C GLU A 33 17.14 -4.05 -12.20
N VAL A 34 17.89 -3.56 -11.21
CA VAL A 34 18.38 -4.39 -10.09
C VAL A 34 17.23 -4.91 -9.23
N LEU A 35 16.23 -4.06 -8.95
CA LEU A 35 15.06 -4.43 -8.15
C LEU A 35 14.16 -5.43 -8.89
N GLN A 36 13.95 -5.25 -10.20
CA GLN A 36 13.25 -6.22 -11.04
C GLN A 36 13.95 -7.58 -11.02
N ALA A 37 15.28 -7.61 -11.21
CA ALA A 37 16.06 -8.85 -11.15
C ALA A 37 15.97 -9.55 -9.78
N LEU A 38 15.78 -8.80 -8.68
CA LEU A 38 15.53 -9.36 -7.35
C LEU A 38 14.13 -9.98 -7.25
N LEU A 39 13.10 -9.33 -7.79
CA LEU A 39 11.73 -9.86 -7.83
C LEU A 39 11.65 -11.15 -8.68
N GLU A 40 12.30 -11.17 -9.84
CA GLU A 40 12.39 -12.35 -10.72
C GLU A 40 13.07 -13.56 -10.05
N GLN A 41 13.97 -13.31 -9.08
CA GLN A 41 14.69 -14.34 -8.35
C GLN A 41 14.02 -14.74 -7.03
N ASP A 42 12.78 -14.32 -6.76
CA ASP A 42 12.06 -14.60 -5.51
C ASP A 42 12.82 -14.05 -4.28
N ARG A 43 13.40 -12.85 -4.43
CA ARG A 43 14.20 -12.18 -3.39
C ARG A 43 13.54 -10.92 -2.84
N GLU A 44 12.22 -10.83 -2.95
CA GLU A 44 11.43 -9.74 -2.37
C GLU A 44 11.74 -9.55 -0.87
N HIS A 45 11.81 -10.65 -0.10
CA HIS A 45 12.09 -10.59 1.34
C HIS A 45 13.44 -9.94 1.68
N ASP A 46 14.45 -10.12 0.82
CA ASP A 46 15.76 -9.49 1.03
C ASP A 46 15.66 -7.97 0.89
N VAL A 47 14.89 -7.49 -0.10
CA VAL A 47 14.66 -6.05 -0.31
C VAL A 47 13.86 -5.45 0.83
N LEU A 48 12.79 -6.11 1.26
CA LEU A 48 11.96 -5.65 2.38
C LEU A 48 12.74 -5.62 3.70
N THR A 49 13.66 -6.58 3.91
CA THR A 49 14.55 -6.58 5.08
C THR A 49 15.51 -5.39 5.06
N VAL A 50 16.01 -5.03 3.88
CA VAL A 50 16.89 -3.86 3.72
C VAL A 50 16.10 -2.57 3.94
N LEU A 51 14.92 -2.42 3.33
CA LEU A 51 14.00 -1.30 3.54
C LEU A 51 13.74 -1.05 5.03
N ALA A 52 13.47 -2.12 5.78
CA ALA A 52 13.23 -2.06 7.22
C ALA A 52 14.42 -1.55 8.06
N ALA A 53 15.63 -1.55 7.49
CA ALA A 53 16.86 -1.15 8.17
C ALA A 53 17.41 0.20 7.69
N LEU A 54 16.75 0.85 6.73
CA LEU A 54 17.10 2.17 6.24
C LEU A 54 16.46 3.27 7.10
N ASP A 55 17.01 4.48 7.00
CA ASP A 55 16.37 5.68 7.52
C ASP A 55 15.20 6.13 6.62
N GLU A 56 14.37 7.06 7.13
CA GLU A 56 13.13 7.53 6.50
C GLU A 56 13.30 7.89 5.01
N GLU A 57 14.25 8.78 4.72
CA GLU A 57 14.50 9.28 3.37
C GLU A 57 14.99 8.18 2.42
N MET A 58 15.89 7.32 2.89
CA MET A 58 16.44 6.24 2.07
C MET A 58 15.44 5.11 1.82
N ALA A 59 14.58 4.81 2.79
CA ALA A 59 13.53 3.80 2.66
C ALA A 59 12.41 4.27 1.74
N GLU A 60 11.96 5.52 1.88
CA GLU A 60 10.98 6.14 0.96
C GLU A 60 11.50 6.06 -0.49
N TRP A 61 12.73 6.55 -0.72
CA TRP A 61 13.35 6.49 -2.04
C TRP A 61 13.47 5.07 -2.61
N LEU A 62 13.91 4.10 -1.80
CA LEU A 62 14.06 2.72 -2.26
C LEU A 62 12.70 2.08 -2.51
N PHE A 63 11.68 2.43 -1.73
CA PHE A 63 10.32 1.92 -1.90
C PHE A 63 9.68 2.48 -3.17
N ASP A 64 9.86 3.77 -3.49
CA ASP A 64 9.36 4.36 -4.73
C ASP A 64 9.89 3.61 -5.96
N LEU A 65 11.21 3.34 -5.97
CA LEU A 65 11.85 2.56 -7.03
C LEU A 65 11.39 1.10 -7.05
N LEU A 66 11.13 0.50 -5.88
CA LEU A 66 10.65 -0.88 -5.79
C LEU A 66 9.20 -1.00 -6.27
N ALA A 67 8.36 -0.01 -5.96
CA ALA A 67 6.98 0.07 -6.41
C ALA A 67 6.93 0.20 -7.94
N GLU A 68 7.77 1.07 -8.51
CA GLU A 68 7.95 1.18 -9.95
C GLU A 68 8.49 -0.12 -10.56
N ALA A 69 9.54 -0.72 -9.99
CA ALA A 69 10.11 -1.98 -10.48
C ALA A 69 9.09 -3.13 -10.48
N ALA A 70 8.23 -3.20 -9.47
CA ALA A 70 7.18 -4.22 -9.40
C ALA A 70 6.01 -3.96 -10.35
N CYS A 71 5.80 -2.70 -10.75
CA CYS A 71 4.60 -2.26 -11.46
C CYS A 71 4.88 -1.58 -12.81
N SER A 72 6.11 -1.62 -13.31
CA SER A 72 6.49 -1.12 -14.62
C SER A 72 7.45 -2.11 -15.28
N VAL A 73 7.24 -2.42 -16.56
CA VAL A 73 8.10 -3.29 -17.36
C VAL A 73 8.29 -2.67 -18.73
N LEU A 74 9.54 -2.63 -19.21
CA LEU A 74 9.86 -2.23 -20.57
C LEU A 74 9.41 -3.34 -21.54
N ILE A 75 8.60 -2.98 -22.52
CA ILE A 75 8.16 -3.87 -23.58
C ILE A 75 9.27 -3.91 -24.63
N GLU A 76 9.95 -5.05 -24.73
CA GLU A 76 10.92 -5.30 -25.79
C GLU A 76 10.21 -5.24 -27.15
N SER A 77 10.61 -4.28 -27.99
CA SER A 77 10.15 -4.20 -29.38
C SER A 77 11.30 -4.56 -30.33
N ASP A 78 10.98 -5.32 -31.39
CA ASP A 78 11.96 -5.77 -32.40
C ASP A 78 12.46 -4.63 -33.32
N HIS A 79 12.06 -3.38 -33.07
CA HIS A 79 12.29 -2.21 -33.92
C HIS A 79 12.93 -1.07 -33.12
N ASP A 80 13.66 -0.16 -33.78
CA ASP A 80 14.17 1.10 -33.21
C ASP A 80 13.03 2.09 -32.83
N ASP A 81 11.89 1.55 -32.40
CA ASP A 81 10.74 2.32 -31.95
C ASP A 81 11.04 2.94 -30.57
N GLU A 82 10.32 4.02 -30.24
CA GLU A 82 10.41 4.64 -28.92
C GLU A 82 10.09 3.61 -27.82
N PRO A 83 10.73 3.70 -26.64
CA PRO A 83 10.50 2.75 -25.56
C PRO A 83 9.01 2.74 -25.18
N ALA A 84 8.48 1.53 -25.04
CA ALA A 84 7.09 1.30 -24.68
C ALA A 84 7.04 0.56 -23.34
N TYR A 85 6.21 1.02 -22.42
CA TYR A 85 6.10 0.46 -21.08
C TYR A 85 4.74 -0.21 -20.88
N ALA A 86 4.74 -1.26 -20.07
CA ALA A 86 3.56 -1.78 -19.41
C ALA A 86 3.59 -1.30 -17.96
N ILE A 87 2.52 -0.66 -17.49
CA ILE A 87 2.40 -0.11 -16.13
C ILE A 87 1.20 -0.75 -15.45
N PHE A 88 1.32 -1.06 -14.16
CA PHE A 88 0.24 -1.57 -13.32
C PHE A 88 -0.13 -0.57 -12.22
N GLY A 89 -1.30 0.06 -12.37
CA GLY A 89 -1.80 1.08 -11.47
C GLY A 89 -2.95 0.59 -10.58
N ALA A 90 -3.16 1.33 -9.50
CA ALA A 90 -4.28 1.20 -8.58
C ALA A 90 -4.92 2.57 -8.32
N ILE A 91 -6.24 2.57 -8.10
CA ILE A 91 -6.99 3.71 -7.55
C ILE A 91 -7.75 3.21 -6.34
N GLU A 92 -7.56 3.87 -5.20
CA GLU A 92 -8.32 3.64 -4.00
C GLU A 92 -9.73 4.24 -4.11
N LEU A 93 -10.73 3.48 -3.66
CA LEU A 93 -12.13 3.82 -3.76
C LEU A 93 -12.81 3.63 -2.40
N PRO A 94 -13.42 4.67 -1.83
CA PRO A 94 -14.18 4.54 -0.61
C PRO A 94 -15.44 3.71 -0.87
N LEU A 95 -15.74 2.79 0.04
CA LEU A 95 -16.97 1.98 0.06
C LEU A 95 -18.02 2.62 0.95
N GLN A 96 -19.28 2.28 0.70
CA GLN A 96 -20.38 2.68 1.58
C GLN A 96 -20.30 1.98 2.94
N ALA A 97 -20.69 2.65 4.02
CA ALA A 97 -20.63 2.09 5.37
C ALA A 97 -21.52 0.84 5.59
N ASN A 98 -22.59 0.67 4.80
CA ASN A 98 -23.58 -0.40 4.96
C ASN A 98 -23.53 -1.39 3.78
N LEU A 99 -22.40 -2.08 3.61
CA LEU A 99 -22.24 -3.08 2.56
C LEU A 99 -23.11 -4.31 2.81
N ALA A 100 -23.75 -4.79 1.74
CA ALA A 100 -24.51 -6.04 1.78
C ALA A 100 -23.57 -7.24 1.55
N ALA A 101 -23.79 -8.33 2.27
CA ALA A 101 -23.10 -9.59 2.03
C ALA A 101 -23.97 -10.53 1.17
N PRO A 102 -23.43 -11.18 0.11
CA PRO A 102 -22.05 -11.10 -0.36
C PRO A 102 -21.78 -9.82 -1.18
N LEU A 103 -20.53 -9.33 -1.12
CA LEU A 103 -20.07 -8.16 -1.86
C LEU A 103 -20.17 -8.34 -3.38
N GLY A 104 -20.71 -7.34 -4.06
CA GLY A 104 -20.82 -7.30 -5.51
C GLY A 104 -19.48 -6.97 -6.18
N LEU A 105 -18.89 -5.83 -5.82
CA LEU A 105 -17.61 -5.25 -6.24
C LEU A 105 -17.21 -5.61 -7.67
N LYS A 106 -18.14 -5.38 -8.62
CA LYS A 106 -17.98 -5.69 -10.04
C LYS A 106 -18.07 -4.43 -10.86
N ILE A 107 -17.22 -4.37 -11.87
CA ILE A 107 -17.18 -3.29 -12.85
C ILE A 107 -17.13 -3.89 -14.26
N HIS A 108 -17.47 -3.10 -15.27
CA HIS A 108 -17.35 -3.52 -16.67
C HIS A 108 -15.97 -3.10 -17.21
N PRO A 109 -15.05 -4.04 -17.48
CA PRO A 109 -13.68 -3.69 -17.87
C PRO A 109 -13.58 -2.72 -19.04
N GLU A 110 -14.36 -2.94 -20.10
CA GLU A 110 -14.31 -2.10 -21.31
C GLU A 110 -14.80 -0.67 -21.04
N LYS A 111 -15.92 -0.52 -20.32
CA LYS A 111 -16.47 0.80 -19.96
C LYS A 111 -15.55 1.54 -18.99
N THR A 112 -14.98 0.82 -18.03
CA THR A 112 -14.04 1.42 -17.07
C THR A 112 -12.74 1.79 -17.76
N ALA A 113 -12.25 1.00 -18.71
CA ALA A 113 -11.06 1.34 -19.51
C ALA A 113 -11.29 2.60 -20.36
N GLU A 114 -12.46 2.76 -20.97
CA GLU A 114 -12.85 4.00 -21.67
C GLU A 114 -12.90 5.20 -20.71
N LEU A 115 -13.53 5.02 -19.54
CA LEU A 115 -13.62 6.06 -18.51
C LEU A 115 -12.24 6.50 -18.00
N LEU A 116 -11.35 5.55 -17.71
CA LEU A 116 -9.98 5.83 -17.29
C LEU A 116 -9.20 6.54 -18.39
N ARG A 117 -9.33 6.11 -19.65
CA ARG A 117 -8.68 6.77 -20.79
C ARG A 117 -9.07 8.26 -20.87
N GLU A 118 -10.35 8.55 -20.71
CA GLU A 118 -10.86 9.92 -20.75
C GLU A 118 -10.42 10.75 -19.53
N CYS A 119 -10.61 10.23 -18.31
CA CYS A 119 -10.38 10.98 -17.08
C CYS A 119 -8.89 11.15 -16.73
N LEU A 120 -8.07 10.16 -17.07
CA LEU A 120 -6.63 10.19 -16.83
C LEU A 120 -5.85 10.77 -18.02
N HIS A 121 -6.53 11.19 -19.09
CA HIS A 121 -5.92 11.71 -20.31
C HIS A 121 -4.86 10.76 -20.91
N VAL A 122 -5.14 9.46 -20.88
CA VAL A 122 -4.18 8.43 -21.33
C VAL A 122 -3.84 8.68 -22.82
N PRO A 123 -2.54 8.73 -23.18
CA PRO A 123 -2.11 9.00 -24.55
C PRO A 123 -2.70 8.02 -25.59
N PRO A 124 -2.94 8.48 -26.82
CA PRO A 124 -3.33 7.59 -27.90
C PRO A 124 -2.19 6.61 -28.21
N GLY A 125 -2.52 5.33 -28.40
CA GLY A 125 -1.53 4.25 -28.58
C GLY A 125 -1.42 3.34 -27.36
N THR A 126 -1.74 3.85 -26.16
CA THR A 126 -1.77 3.06 -24.93
C THR A 126 -3.08 2.29 -24.80
N VAL A 127 -2.96 0.97 -24.58
CA VAL A 127 -4.09 0.10 -24.27
C VAL A 127 -4.34 0.13 -22.76
N VAL A 128 -5.58 0.40 -22.36
CA VAL A 128 -6.00 0.35 -20.95
C VAL A 128 -6.74 -0.95 -20.71
N THR A 129 -6.29 -1.76 -19.77
CA THR A 129 -7.01 -2.94 -19.28
C THR A 129 -7.35 -2.78 -17.81
N VAL A 130 -8.43 -3.41 -17.36
CA VAL A 130 -8.98 -3.19 -16.00
C VAL A 130 -9.47 -4.49 -15.42
N GLU A 131 -9.16 -4.76 -14.15
CA GLU A 131 -9.65 -5.95 -13.46
C GLU A 131 -11.19 -5.91 -13.38
N PRO A 132 -11.90 -7.01 -13.65
CA PRO A 132 -13.37 -7.02 -13.67
C PRO A 132 -14.01 -6.85 -12.29
N ARG A 133 -13.20 -6.86 -11.23
CA ARG A 133 -13.64 -6.74 -9.85
C ARG A 133 -12.75 -5.77 -9.10
N LEU A 134 -13.37 -4.99 -8.23
CA LEU A 134 -12.63 -4.20 -7.24
C LEU A 134 -12.15 -5.14 -6.15
N LEU A 135 -10.90 -4.97 -5.73
CA LEU A 135 -10.29 -5.79 -4.68
C LEU A 135 -10.39 -5.07 -3.35
N THR A 136 -10.48 -5.82 -2.26
CA THR A 136 -10.46 -5.23 -0.91
C THR A 136 -9.05 -5.23 -0.35
N ASP A 137 -8.82 -4.42 0.67
CA ASP A 137 -7.64 -4.46 1.53
C ASP A 137 -7.25 -5.89 1.93
N THR A 138 -8.20 -6.68 2.44
CA THR A 138 -8.00 -8.09 2.82
C THR A 138 -7.71 -9.02 1.66
N THR A 139 -8.09 -8.64 0.44
CA THR A 139 -7.76 -9.42 -0.76
C THR A 139 -6.33 -9.11 -1.21
N LEU A 140 -5.92 -7.85 -1.11
CA LEU A 140 -4.54 -7.42 -1.39
C LEU A 140 -3.52 -7.91 -0.35
N ASP A 141 -3.97 -8.25 0.88
CA ASP A 141 -3.12 -8.86 1.91
C ASP A 141 -2.46 -10.19 1.48
N PHE A 142 -3.01 -10.85 0.46
CA PHE A 142 -2.47 -12.09 -0.09
C PHE A 142 -1.54 -11.89 -1.30
N LEU A 143 -1.36 -10.65 -1.75
CA LEU A 143 -0.49 -10.33 -2.87
C LEU A 143 0.94 -10.02 -2.40
N THR A 144 1.90 -10.21 -3.30
CA THR A 144 3.30 -9.84 -3.10
C THR A 144 3.81 -9.00 -4.27
N LEU A 145 4.91 -8.27 -4.08
CA LEU A 145 5.52 -7.48 -5.17
C LEU A 145 5.91 -8.39 -6.34
N GLN A 146 6.40 -9.58 -6.05
CA GLN A 146 6.72 -10.58 -7.06
C GLN A 146 5.49 -10.98 -7.89
N GLN A 147 4.33 -11.19 -7.26
CA GLN A 147 3.10 -11.55 -7.97
C GLN A 147 2.59 -10.40 -8.85
N LEU A 148 2.71 -9.15 -8.38
CA LEU A 148 2.40 -7.97 -9.19
C LEU A 148 3.31 -7.90 -10.43
N HIS A 149 4.62 -8.08 -10.23
CA HIS A 149 5.60 -8.07 -11.30
C HIS A 149 5.39 -9.21 -12.29
N GLU A 150 5.16 -10.45 -11.83
CA GLU A 150 4.89 -11.60 -12.69
C GLU A 150 3.62 -11.40 -13.54
N HIS A 151 2.54 -10.89 -12.91
CA HIS A 151 1.29 -10.58 -13.62
C HIS A 151 1.53 -9.55 -14.75
N LEU A 152 2.25 -8.47 -14.45
CA LEU A 152 2.55 -7.43 -15.43
C LEU A 152 3.48 -7.94 -16.54
N SER A 153 4.54 -8.67 -16.20
CA SER A 153 5.48 -9.26 -17.15
C SER A 153 4.79 -10.25 -18.11
N CYS A 154 3.85 -11.06 -17.61
CA CYS A 154 3.00 -11.90 -18.45
C CYS A 154 2.15 -11.09 -19.44
N MET A 155 1.57 -9.98 -18.98
CA MET A 155 0.76 -9.09 -19.82
C MET A 155 1.60 -8.38 -20.89
N ALA A 156 2.78 -7.86 -20.52
CA ALA A 156 3.75 -7.27 -21.44
C ALA A 156 4.20 -8.27 -22.51
N GLY A 157 4.42 -9.53 -22.11
CA GLY A 157 4.73 -10.65 -23.01
C GLY A 157 3.55 -11.14 -23.86
N SER A 158 2.44 -10.40 -23.93
CA SER A 158 1.23 -10.74 -24.69
C SER A 158 0.62 -12.10 -24.33
N GLN A 159 0.84 -12.57 -23.09
CA GLN A 159 0.19 -13.79 -22.61
C GLN A 159 -1.30 -13.54 -22.34
N ARG A 160 -2.06 -14.63 -22.26
CA ARG A 160 -3.49 -14.53 -21.94
C ARG A 160 -3.65 -14.02 -20.52
N ARG A 161 -4.32 -12.87 -20.37
CA ARG A 161 -4.68 -12.29 -19.08
C ARG A 161 -5.35 -13.31 -18.16
N GLN A 162 -4.80 -13.45 -16.97
CA GLN A 162 -5.45 -14.11 -15.84
C GLN A 162 -5.83 -13.03 -14.81
N PRO A 163 -6.97 -13.16 -14.13
CA PRO A 163 -7.28 -12.27 -13.01
C PRO A 163 -6.20 -12.40 -11.94
N ILE A 164 -5.75 -11.28 -11.40
CA ILE A 164 -4.71 -11.28 -10.37
C ILE A 164 -5.13 -12.04 -9.10
N THR A 165 -6.42 -12.02 -8.79
CA THR A 165 -6.99 -12.81 -7.70
C THR A 165 -8.28 -13.50 -8.12
N ALA A 166 -8.42 -14.75 -7.66
CA ALA A 166 -9.61 -15.55 -7.91
C ALA A 166 -10.72 -15.32 -6.86
N ARG A 167 -10.37 -14.78 -5.68
CA ARG A 167 -11.27 -14.69 -4.52
C ARG A 167 -11.28 -13.29 -3.94
N LEU A 168 -12.47 -12.86 -3.54
CA LEU A 168 -12.68 -11.59 -2.85
C LEU A 168 -12.92 -11.91 -1.37
N HIS A 169 -12.17 -11.24 -0.50
CA HIS A 169 -12.34 -11.31 0.94
C HIS A 169 -13.15 -10.10 1.43
N PRO A 170 -13.93 -10.21 2.51
CA PRO A 170 -14.61 -9.05 3.11
C PRO A 170 -13.56 -8.02 3.56
N PRO A 171 -13.77 -6.72 3.31
CA PRO A 171 -12.76 -5.75 3.66
C PRO A 171 -12.74 -5.53 5.17
N VAL A 172 -11.61 -5.08 5.70
CA VAL A 172 -11.50 -4.66 7.10
C VAL A 172 -11.76 -3.16 7.20
N GLU A 173 -11.23 -2.40 6.26
CA GLU A 173 -11.57 -0.99 6.06
C GLU A 173 -12.74 -0.82 5.07
N SER A 174 -13.36 0.36 5.04
CA SER A 174 -14.39 0.64 4.01
C SER A 174 -13.74 1.08 2.70
N THR A 175 -12.81 0.27 2.19
CA THR A 175 -11.94 0.62 1.05
C THR A 175 -11.90 -0.52 0.03
N ALA A 176 -11.92 -0.16 -1.26
CA ALA A 176 -11.67 -1.06 -2.36
C ALA A 176 -10.69 -0.44 -3.36
N PHE A 177 -10.05 -1.28 -4.15
CA PHE A 177 -9.00 -0.92 -5.08
C PHE A 177 -9.41 -1.30 -6.51
N LEU A 178 -9.35 -0.33 -7.40
CA LEU A 178 -9.45 -0.51 -8.84
C LEU A 178 -8.05 -0.74 -9.42
N LEU A 179 -7.76 -1.96 -9.84
CA LEU A 179 -6.51 -2.29 -10.52
C LEU A 179 -6.68 -2.18 -12.04
N PHE A 180 -5.72 -1.53 -12.69
CA PHE A 180 -5.72 -1.32 -14.14
C PHE A 180 -4.30 -1.33 -14.70
N GLU A 181 -4.16 -1.76 -15.95
CA GLU A 181 -2.89 -1.80 -16.65
C GLU A 181 -2.88 -0.81 -17.83
N LEU A 182 -1.75 -0.14 -18.05
CA LEU A 182 -1.47 0.70 -19.21
C LEU A 182 -0.38 0.02 -20.04
N ILE A 183 -0.71 -0.44 -21.25
CA ILE A 183 0.23 -1.18 -22.11
C ILE A 183 0.56 -0.33 -23.33
N GLY A 184 1.86 -0.09 -23.57
CA GLY A 184 2.34 0.74 -24.68
C GLY A 184 2.45 2.23 -24.34
N ALA A 185 2.62 2.57 -23.05
CA ALA A 185 2.89 3.94 -22.63
C ALA A 185 4.31 4.36 -23.03
N SER A 186 4.54 5.64 -23.31
CA SER A 186 5.86 6.18 -23.70
C SER A 186 6.85 6.34 -22.55
N ASP A 187 6.34 6.37 -21.33
CA ASP A 187 7.10 6.42 -20.07
C ASP A 187 6.47 5.45 -19.08
N SER A 188 7.13 5.23 -17.94
CA SER A 188 6.69 4.36 -16.85
C SER A 188 5.73 5.05 -15.86
N SER A 189 5.48 6.35 -16.02
CA SER A 189 4.85 7.16 -14.98
C SER A 189 3.33 7.10 -14.99
N LEU A 190 2.73 7.25 -13.81
CA LEU A 190 1.28 7.44 -13.65
C LEU A 190 0.96 8.95 -13.51
N PRO A 191 -0.28 9.37 -13.81
CA PRO A 191 -0.67 10.76 -13.69
C PRO A 191 -0.53 11.29 -12.25
N GLU A 192 0.26 12.34 -12.06
CA GLU A 192 0.49 12.97 -10.75
C GLU A 192 -0.70 13.80 -10.25
N SER A 193 -1.68 14.09 -11.11
CA SER A 193 -2.88 14.84 -10.73
C SER A 193 -4.09 14.47 -11.58
N ILE A 194 -5.27 14.50 -10.95
CA ILE A 194 -6.57 14.42 -11.62
C ILE A 194 -7.32 15.72 -11.32
N PRO A 195 -7.68 16.53 -12.33
CA PRO A 195 -8.46 17.73 -12.09
C PRO A 195 -9.88 17.39 -11.58
N ASP A 196 -10.47 18.30 -10.80
CA ASP A 196 -11.70 18.03 -10.05
C ASP A 196 -12.86 17.51 -10.91
N LYS A 197 -12.98 18.04 -12.13
CA LYS A 197 -14.04 17.65 -13.07
C LYS A 197 -13.89 16.19 -13.51
N GLU A 198 -12.67 15.79 -13.84
CA GLU A 198 -12.33 14.43 -14.25
C GLU A 198 -12.43 13.46 -13.06
N ARG A 199 -12.07 13.92 -11.85
CA ARG A 199 -12.25 13.17 -10.60
C ARG A 199 -13.71 12.86 -10.32
N GLU A 200 -14.58 13.88 -10.44
CA GLU A 200 -16.03 13.71 -10.32
C GLU A 200 -16.59 12.76 -11.39
N ALA A 201 -16.16 12.92 -12.65
CA ALA A 201 -16.61 12.09 -13.76
C ALA A 201 -16.21 10.62 -13.58
N LEU A 202 -14.95 10.38 -13.17
CA LEU A 202 -14.43 9.05 -12.88
C LEU A 202 -15.24 8.38 -11.77
N LEU A 203 -15.42 9.05 -10.64
CA LEU A 203 -16.16 8.47 -9.53
C LEU A 203 -17.63 8.21 -9.87
N GLN A 204 -18.30 9.14 -10.55
CA GLN A 204 -19.69 8.95 -10.99
C GLN A 204 -19.82 7.78 -11.96
N GLY A 205 -18.89 7.64 -12.91
CA GLY A 205 -18.86 6.52 -13.86
C GLY A 205 -18.62 5.17 -13.19
N LEU A 206 -17.81 5.13 -12.12
CA LEU A 206 -17.59 3.93 -11.32
C LEU A 206 -18.81 3.59 -10.46
N VAL A 207 -19.39 4.56 -9.74
CA VAL A 207 -20.60 4.38 -8.91
C VAL A 207 -21.79 3.90 -9.75
N ALA A 208 -21.93 4.38 -10.99
CA ALA A 208 -22.98 3.93 -11.90
C ALA A 208 -22.88 2.43 -12.27
N GLN A 209 -21.68 1.84 -12.18
CA GLN A 209 -21.44 0.42 -12.43
C GLN A 209 -21.47 -0.40 -11.13
N CYS A 210 -20.91 0.16 -10.06
CA CYS A 210 -20.78 -0.48 -8.75
C CYS A 210 -21.37 0.44 -7.66
N PRO A 211 -22.66 0.27 -7.31
CA PRO A 211 -23.32 1.10 -6.30
C PRO A 211 -22.79 0.93 -4.87
N GLU A 212 -21.87 0.00 -4.62
CA GLU A 212 -21.21 -0.18 -3.31
C GLU A 212 -20.12 0.87 -3.07
N ILE A 213 -19.64 1.55 -4.13
CA ILE A 213 -18.71 2.67 -4.02
C ILE A 213 -19.44 3.88 -3.41
N ALA A 214 -18.78 4.57 -2.48
CA ALA A 214 -19.26 5.82 -1.91
C ALA A 214 -19.01 6.99 -2.87
N LEU A 215 -20.01 7.86 -3.02
CA LEU A 215 -19.87 9.08 -3.81
C LEU A 215 -19.18 10.17 -2.96
N ALA A 216 -17.87 10.03 -2.79
CA ALA A 216 -17.00 10.98 -2.09
C ALA A 216 -15.82 11.41 -3.00
N PRO A 217 -16.02 12.35 -3.94
CA PRO A 217 -14.98 12.72 -4.91
C PRO A 217 -13.74 13.33 -4.26
N ASN A 218 -13.88 13.98 -3.11
CA ASN A 218 -12.77 14.52 -2.34
C ASN A 218 -11.85 13.45 -1.72
N MET A 219 -12.31 12.20 -1.65
CA MET A 219 -11.53 11.05 -1.17
C MET A 219 -10.90 10.27 -2.32
N LEU A 220 -11.16 10.64 -3.58
CA LEU A 220 -10.55 9.97 -4.72
C LEU A 220 -9.15 10.54 -4.94
N GLU A 221 -8.14 9.73 -4.69
CA GLU A 221 -6.73 10.08 -4.89
C GLU A 221 -6.28 9.87 -6.33
N VAL A 222 -5.06 10.32 -6.62
CA VAL A 222 -4.43 10.08 -7.92
C VAL A 222 -4.05 8.60 -8.07
N PRO A 223 -3.94 8.07 -9.29
CA PRO A 223 -3.55 6.68 -9.47
C PRO A 223 -2.10 6.48 -9.03
N VAL A 224 -1.85 5.43 -8.26
CA VAL A 224 -0.52 5.04 -7.78
C VAL A 224 -0.12 3.69 -8.39
N TYR A 225 1.16 3.33 -8.34
CA TYR A 225 1.55 1.96 -8.69
C TYR A 225 0.82 0.97 -7.78
N ALA A 226 0.39 -0.17 -8.33
CA ALA A 226 -0.39 -1.16 -7.59
C ALA A 226 0.31 -1.66 -6.32
N ALA A 227 1.65 -1.59 -6.28
CA ALA A 227 2.46 -1.86 -5.10
C ALA A 227 2.11 -0.94 -3.91
N TYR A 228 1.88 0.36 -4.10
CA TYR A 228 1.48 1.26 -3.00
C TYR A 228 0.13 0.84 -2.43
N GLY A 229 -0.88 0.65 -3.28
CA GLY A 229 -2.21 0.21 -2.83
C GLY A 229 -2.17 -1.16 -2.13
N MET A 230 -1.29 -2.07 -2.57
CA MET A 230 -1.06 -3.35 -1.91
C MET A 230 -0.45 -3.17 -0.50
N PHE A 231 0.59 -2.33 -0.37
CA PHE A 231 1.23 -2.10 0.92
C PHE A 231 0.33 -1.35 1.90
N ASP A 232 -0.42 -0.36 1.42
CA ASP A 232 -1.41 0.36 2.20
C ASP A 232 -2.47 -0.59 2.78
N ALA A 233 -3.07 -1.41 1.90
CA ALA A 233 -4.00 -2.47 2.29
C ALA A 233 -3.40 -3.46 3.30
N GLN A 234 -2.17 -3.92 3.08
CA GLN A 234 -1.49 -4.84 4.00
C GLN A 234 -1.27 -4.21 5.37
N ASN A 235 -0.88 -2.95 5.42
CA ASN A 235 -0.66 -2.23 6.67
C ASN A 235 -1.98 -2.04 7.42
N ALA A 236 -3.05 -1.62 6.74
CA ALA A 236 -4.39 -1.52 7.29
C ALA A 236 -4.84 -2.86 7.92
N VAL A 237 -4.76 -3.95 7.17
CA VAL A 237 -5.16 -5.28 7.64
C VAL A 237 -4.33 -5.74 8.83
N ARG A 238 -3.00 -5.52 8.81
CA ARG A 238 -2.11 -5.91 9.92
C ARG A 238 -2.39 -5.09 11.18
N LEU A 239 -2.61 -3.78 11.03
CA LEU A 239 -2.97 -2.90 12.15
C LEU A 239 -4.29 -3.32 12.80
N HIS A 240 -5.31 -3.61 12.00
CA HIS A 240 -6.59 -4.09 12.52
C HIS A 240 -6.50 -5.46 13.19
N ARG A 241 -5.76 -6.42 12.61
CA ARG A 241 -5.48 -7.71 13.27
C ARG A 241 -4.78 -7.51 14.61
N LEU A 242 -3.80 -6.61 14.66
CA LEU A 242 -3.13 -6.29 15.93
C LEU A 242 -4.12 -5.67 16.92
N ALA A 243 -4.98 -4.75 16.48
CA ALA A 243 -6.01 -4.15 17.34
C ALA A 243 -6.97 -5.21 17.90
N ASP A 244 -7.44 -6.15 17.07
CA ASP A 244 -8.31 -7.25 17.49
C ASP A 244 -7.61 -8.19 18.49
N GLU A 245 -6.35 -8.55 18.24
CA GLU A 245 -5.54 -9.35 19.17
C GLU A 245 -5.35 -8.62 20.49
N THR A 246 -5.13 -7.31 20.45
CA THR A 246 -4.98 -6.47 21.63
C THR A 246 -6.27 -6.39 22.44
N ALA A 247 -7.41 -6.22 21.78
CA ALA A 247 -8.72 -6.21 22.41
C ALA A 247 -9.02 -7.58 23.06
N ALA A 248 -8.68 -8.68 22.40
CA ALA A 248 -8.83 -10.02 22.96
C ALA A 248 -8.00 -10.20 24.25
N VAL A 249 -6.72 -9.80 24.23
CA VAL A 249 -5.86 -9.83 25.42
C VAL A 249 -6.40 -8.95 26.55
N TRP A 250 -6.89 -7.74 26.22
CA TRP A 250 -7.50 -6.84 27.20
C TRP A 250 -8.76 -7.44 27.85
N HIS A 251 -9.61 -8.09 27.05
CA HIS A 251 -10.80 -8.80 27.54
C HIS A 251 -10.48 -10.01 28.43
N ASP A 252 -9.28 -10.59 28.31
CA ASP A 252 -8.81 -11.69 29.15
C ASP A 252 -8.19 -11.21 30.49
N LEU A 253 -7.89 -9.92 30.65
CA LEU A 253 -7.35 -9.37 31.91
C LEU A 253 -8.37 -9.46 33.04
N ASP A 254 -7.92 -9.76 34.26
CA ASP A 254 -8.75 -9.69 35.46
C ASP A 254 -9.38 -8.28 35.61
N PRO A 255 -10.67 -8.14 35.98
CA PRO A 255 -11.35 -6.85 36.03
C PRO A 255 -10.61 -5.72 36.79
N PRO A 256 -9.96 -5.98 37.95
CA PRO A 256 -9.18 -4.95 38.66
C PRO A 256 -7.86 -4.55 37.98
N VAL A 257 -7.34 -5.37 37.07
CA VAL A 257 -6.15 -5.06 36.26
C VAL A 257 -6.60 -4.29 35.02
N ARG A 258 -7.68 -4.75 34.40
CA ARG A 258 -8.30 -4.12 33.22
C ARG A 258 -8.68 -2.67 33.46
N SER A 259 -9.28 -2.36 34.61
CA SER A 259 -9.69 -0.98 34.98
C SER A 259 -8.52 -0.02 35.23
N ARG A 260 -7.27 -0.49 35.15
CA ARG A 260 -6.04 0.29 35.36
C ARG A 260 -5.06 0.17 34.18
N ALA A 261 -5.43 -0.59 33.14
CA ALA A 261 -4.60 -0.83 31.97
C ALA A 261 -4.97 0.14 30.85
N ILE A 262 -3.98 0.91 30.38
CA ILE A 262 -4.10 1.73 29.18
C ILE A 262 -3.38 0.98 28.06
N VAL A 263 -4.06 0.84 26.93
CA VAL A 263 -3.53 0.16 25.75
C VAL A 263 -3.05 1.21 24.76
N HIS A 264 -1.74 1.20 24.49
CA HIS A 264 -1.14 1.98 23.41
C HIS A 264 -0.69 1.04 22.31
N LEU A 265 -1.11 1.34 21.08
CA LEU A 265 -0.70 0.58 19.91
C LEU A 265 0.47 1.34 19.25
N HIS A 266 1.64 0.72 19.29
CA HIS A 266 2.86 1.30 18.75
C HIS A 266 3.27 0.58 17.47
N THR A 267 3.76 1.34 16.51
CA THR A 267 4.47 0.79 15.35
C THR A 267 5.97 0.87 15.62
N GLN A 268 6.68 -0.25 15.42
CA GLN A 268 8.13 -0.27 15.57
C GLN A 268 8.77 -0.04 14.21
N CYS A 269 9.39 1.12 14.08
CA CYS A 269 10.07 1.55 12.87
C CYS A 269 11.59 1.34 12.98
N GLY A 270 12.28 1.23 11.84
CA GLY A 270 13.61 0.68 11.55
C GLY A 270 14.82 1.15 12.35
N ASN A 271 14.64 1.99 13.37
CA ASN A 271 15.66 2.42 14.32
C ASN A 271 15.33 2.07 15.79
N GLY A 272 14.30 1.25 16.04
CA GLY A 272 13.80 0.99 17.39
C GLY A 272 13.03 2.17 17.99
N VAL A 273 12.60 3.10 17.14
CA VAL A 273 11.70 4.20 17.50
C VAL A 273 10.28 3.65 17.51
N TYR A 274 9.60 3.81 18.64
CA TYR A 274 8.19 3.48 18.80
C TYR A 274 7.37 4.72 18.47
N MET A 275 6.66 4.72 17.34
CA MET A 275 5.65 5.74 17.08
C MET A 275 4.33 5.29 17.71
N PRO A 276 3.73 6.07 18.63
CA PRO A 276 2.35 5.81 19.02
C PRO A 276 1.48 6.10 17.81
N VAL A 277 0.77 5.08 17.33
CA VAL A 277 -0.19 5.25 16.24
C VAL A 277 -1.61 5.42 16.79
N TRP A 278 -1.86 4.89 18.00
CA TRP A 278 -3.16 4.96 18.65
C TRP A 278 -3.00 5.25 20.15
N THR A 279 -3.88 6.12 20.66
CA THR A 279 -4.02 6.46 22.07
C THR A 279 -5.48 6.28 22.44
N ASP A 280 -5.72 5.69 23.61
CA ASP A 280 -7.05 5.56 24.23
C ASP A 280 -8.04 4.58 23.58
N LEU A 281 -7.59 3.35 23.31
CA LEU A 281 -8.48 2.26 22.87
C LEU A 281 -9.58 1.93 23.91
N PHE A 282 -9.37 2.17 25.21
CA PHE A 282 -10.33 1.84 26.27
C PHE A 282 -10.30 2.88 27.39
N ASP A 283 -11.35 3.70 27.51
CA ASP A 283 -11.57 4.57 28.69
C ASP A 283 -12.22 3.75 29.81
N PRO A 284 -11.58 3.64 31.00
CA PRO A 284 -12.14 2.93 32.14
C PRO A 284 -13.46 3.53 32.67
N ASP A 285 -13.81 4.76 32.30
CA ASP A 285 -15.06 5.42 32.67
C ASP A 285 -16.24 5.09 31.73
N LEU A 286 -16.03 4.36 30.62
CA LEU A 286 -17.10 3.92 29.72
C LEU A 286 -17.62 2.48 29.99
N PRO A 287 -18.90 2.19 29.69
CA PRO A 287 -19.48 0.84 29.83
C PRO A 287 -18.79 -0.24 28.99
N GLU A 288 -18.77 -1.51 29.45
CA GLU A 288 -18.13 -2.66 28.76
C GLU A 288 -18.66 -2.91 27.34
N ASP A 289 -19.91 -2.54 27.08
CA ASP A 289 -20.64 -2.65 25.83
C ASP A 289 -20.41 -1.47 24.87
N HIS A 290 -19.58 -0.50 25.26
CA HIS A 290 -19.22 0.65 24.44
C HIS A 290 -18.15 0.35 23.37
N GLY A 291 -17.52 -0.84 23.44
CA GLY A 291 -16.42 -1.23 22.56
C GLY A 291 -15.20 -0.29 22.71
N PRO A 292 -14.12 -0.52 21.95
CA PRO A 292 -13.02 0.43 21.92
C PRO A 292 -13.51 1.81 21.50
N ILE A 293 -13.00 2.88 22.11
CA ILE A 293 -13.32 4.24 21.68
C ILE A 293 -12.53 4.51 20.40
N TRP A 294 -13.19 4.36 19.27
CA TRP A 294 -12.71 4.83 17.97
C TRP A 294 -12.85 6.36 17.89
N THR A 295 -12.17 7.12 18.74
CA THR A 295 -12.08 8.59 18.58
C THR A 295 -10.82 8.89 17.79
N SER A 296 -10.92 9.13 16.48
CA SER A 296 -11.23 10.44 15.86
C SER A 296 -9.95 11.29 15.68
N PRO A 297 -9.83 12.07 14.59
CA PRO A 297 -8.55 12.57 14.02
C PRO A 297 -7.76 13.59 14.85
N ASP A 298 -8.13 13.83 16.10
CA ASP A 298 -7.73 15.00 16.89
C ASP A 298 -7.03 14.65 18.22
N VAL A 299 -6.30 13.54 18.29
CA VAL A 299 -5.54 13.19 19.50
C VAL A 299 -4.08 13.65 19.38
N TRP A 300 -3.80 14.77 20.03
CA TRP A 300 -2.48 15.32 20.25
C TRP A 300 -1.75 14.50 21.34
N VAL A 301 -0.70 13.75 20.99
CA VAL A 301 0.16 13.07 21.98
C VAL A 301 1.52 13.75 22.09
N PHE A 302 1.82 14.18 23.31
CA PHE A 302 3.12 14.71 23.72
C PHE A 302 4.17 13.61 23.88
N THR A 303 5.01 13.40 22.87
CA THR A 303 6.39 12.91 23.06
C THR A 303 7.31 13.55 22.03
N ALA A 304 8.19 14.44 22.50
CA ALA A 304 9.27 15.13 21.79
C ALA A 304 8.89 15.88 20.48
N ASP A 305 8.54 17.16 20.63
CA ASP A 305 8.69 18.24 19.65
C ASP A 305 7.94 18.22 18.30
N LEU A 306 6.90 17.40 18.08
CA LEU A 306 6.05 17.58 16.90
C LEU A 306 4.54 17.53 17.21
N PRO A 307 3.75 18.57 16.88
CA PRO A 307 2.30 18.54 16.90
C PRO A 307 1.79 17.81 15.67
N ILE A 308 0.87 16.86 15.85
CA ILE A 308 0.45 15.92 14.80
C ILE A 308 -1.08 15.87 14.80
N GLU A 309 -1.70 16.58 13.85
CA GLU A 309 -3.08 16.43 13.36
C GLU A 309 -2.95 15.82 11.97
N TRP A 310 -3.33 14.55 11.70
CA TRP A 310 -3.21 14.04 10.31
C TRP A 310 -4.33 13.10 9.83
N PRO A 311 -4.75 13.27 8.56
CA PRO A 311 -5.56 12.32 7.80
C PRO A 311 -4.73 11.15 7.25
N GLY A 312 -5.41 10.03 6.93
CA GLY A 312 -4.85 8.68 6.71
C GLY A 312 -3.72 8.52 5.68
N GLU A 313 -3.60 9.39 4.66
CA GLU A 313 -2.54 9.31 3.62
C GLU A 313 -1.11 9.48 4.17
N MET A 314 -0.93 10.23 5.27
CA MET A 314 0.40 10.49 5.82
C MET A 314 0.91 9.39 6.76
N LEU A 315 0.05 8.46 7.19
CA LEU A 315 0.46 7.37 8.05
C LEU A 315 1.18 6.27 7.25
N THR A 316 0.65 5.90 6.08
CA THR A 316 1.22 4.82 5.25
C THR A 316 2.57 5.22 4.64
N ASN A 317 2.66 6.42 4.07
CA ASN A 317 3.93 6.93 3.54
C ASN A 317 5.00 7.02 4.62
N ARG A 318 4.63 7.34 5.86
CA ARG A 318 5.58 7.44 6.97
C ARG A 318 5.90 6.12 7.66
N LEU A 319 4.96 5.17 7.75
CA LEU A 319 5.23 3.81 8.23
C LEU A 319 6.11 3.03 7.24
N LEU A 320 5.93 3.24 5.94
CA LEU A 320 6.80 2.71 4.89
C LEU A 320 8.18 3.40 4.90
N ALA A 321 8.22 4.73 4.97
CA ALA A 321 9.48 5.48 5.06
C ALA A 321 10.25 5.11 6.33
N GLU A 322 9.59 4.99 7.48
CA GLU A 322 10.28 4.62 8.72
C GLU A 322 10.59 3.10 8.83
N GLY A 323 10.40 2.30 7.76
CA GLY A 323 10.79 0.88 7.74
C GLY A 323 10.03 0.00 8.75
N CYS A 324 8.82 0.41 9.12
CA CYS A 324 8.00 -0.29 10.11
C CYS A 324 7.55 -1.66 9.58
N THR A 325 8.28 -2.71 9.95
CA THR A 325 7.98 -4.11 9.58
C THR A 325 7.44 -4.95 10.72
N ARG A 326 7.39 -4.38 11.93
CA ARG A 326 6.97 -5.07 13.14
C ARG A 326 6.01 -4.21 13.94
N PHE A 327 4.85 -4.78 14.23
CA PHE A 327 3.84 -4.16 15.08
C PHE A 327 3.91 -4.85 16.44
N GLU A 328 4.04 -4.09 17.52
CA GLU A 328 4.19 -4.63 18.88
C GLU A 328 3.22 -3.94 19.84
N ASN A 329 2.58 -4.73 20.70
CA ASN A 329 1.70 -4.23 21.74
C ASN A 329 2.50 -3.90 22.99
N HIS A 330 2.32 -2.69 23.52
CA HIS A 330 2.80 -2.32 24.85
C HIS A 330 1.60 -2.02 25.76
N ILE A 331 1.40 -2.89 26.74
CA ILE A 331 0.45 -2.64 27.83
C ILE A 331 1.25 -1.97 28.95
N VAL A 332 0.90 -0.73 29.29
CA VAL A 332 1.60 0.05 30.31
C VAL A 332 0.64 0.30 31.49
N GLU A 333 1.09 0.03 32.71
CA GLU A 333 0.37 0.37 33.94
C GLU A 333 0.60 1.86 34.24
N ALA A 334 -0.48 2.62 34.50
CA ALA A 334 -0.38 4.05 34.72
C ALA A 334 0.48 4.40 35.97
N PRO A 335 1.31 5.45 35.92
CA PRO A 335 2.34 5.73 36.94
C PRO A 335 1.81 6.17 38.31
N GLU A 336 0.49 6.36 38.47
CA GLU A 336 -0.10 6.74 39.75
C GLU A 336 -0.48 5.55 40.66
N ASN A 337 -0.16 4.29 40.29
CA ASN A 337 -0.16 3.16 41.22
C ASN A 337 0.88 2.08 40.88
#